data_AF-A0A4R3NNT4-F1
#
_entry.id   AF-A0A4R3NNT4-F1
#
_cell.length_a   1.000
_cell.length_b   1.000
_cell.length_c   1.000
_cell.angle_alpha   90.00
_cell.angle_beta   90.00
_cell.angle_gamma   90.00
#
_symmetry.space_group_name_H-M   'P 1'
#
loop_
_entity.id
_entity.type
_entity.pdbx_description
1 polymer ?
#
loop_
_entity_poly.entity_id
_entity_poly.type
_entity_poly.pdbx_seq_one_letter_code
_entity_poly.pdbx_strand_id
1 'polypeptide(L)' 'MRISEFLAREGEFEISPEDAQELNRNLSDLSASDIPLEKVDQVLDYLILSLNMDSVDTTIRARIDKLTTDLQEIRSQC' A
#
# COMPACT_ATOMS: atom_id res chain seq x y z
N MET A 1 -10.80 4.03 4.59
CA MET A 1 -10.71 3.84 3.13
C MET A 1 -10.47 2.40 2.72
N ARG A 2 -11.22 1.91 1.72
CA ARG A 2 -10.98 0.60 1.07
C ARG A 2 -9.93 0.68 -0.02
N ILE A 3 -9.23 -0.43 -0.27
CA ILE A 3 -8.24 -0.53 -1.34
C ILE A 3 -8.83 -0.17 -2.72
N SER A 4 -10.07 -0.59 -3.01
CA SER A 4 -10.72 -0.27 -4.28
C SER A 4 -10.92 1.23 -4.49
N GLU A 5 -11.19 1.97 -3.42
CA GLU A 5 -11.32 3.42 -3.48
C GLU A 5 -9.96 4.09 -3.69
N PHE A 6 -8.92 3.58 -3.04
CA PHE A 6 -7.55 4.05 -3.22
C PHE A 6 -7.08 3.84 -4.67
N LEU A 7 -7.25 2.63 -5.22
CA LEU A 7 -6.81 2.30 -6.58
C LEU A 7 -7.59 3.05 -7.68
N ALA A 8 -8.81 3.50 -7.37
CA ALA A 8 -9.62 4.30 -8.28
C ALA A 8 -9.24 5.79 -8.31
N ARG A 9 -8.44 6.27 -7.33
CA ARG A 9 -7.97 7.65 -7.33
C ARG A 9 -6.82 7.82 -8.32
N GLU A 10 -6.87 8.94 -9.04
CA GLU A 10 -5.82 9.39 -9.95
C GLU A 10 -5.22 10.70 -9.43
N GLY A 11 -3.91 10.86 -9.60
CA GLY A 11 -3.18 12.07 -9.17
C GLY A 11 -2.91 12.13 -7.67
N GLU A 12 -2.54 13.32 -7.19
CA GLU A 12 -2.31 13.57 -5.76
C GLU A 12 -3.62 13.71 -5.02
N PHE A 13 -3.72 13.04 -3.87
CA PHE A 13 -4.88 13.15 -2.99
C PHE A 13 -4.45 13.10 -1.53
N GLU A 14 -5.17 13.84 -0.71
CA GLU A 14 -5.01 13.74 0.74
C GLU A 14 -5.78 12.53 1.27
N ILE A 15 -5.16 11.85 2.24
CA ILE A 15 -5.73 10.74 2.99
C ILE A 15 -5.77 11.15 4.45
N SER A 16 -6.92 11.03 5.09
CA SER A 16 -7.03 11.27 6.53
C SER A 16 -6.25 10.21 7.33
N PRO A 17 -5.81 10.51 8.57
CA PRO A 17 -5.12 9.50 9.40
C PRO A 17 -5.95 8.23 9.63
N GLU A 18 -7.27 8.36 9.78
CA GLU A 18 -8.20 7.23 9.94
C GLU A 18 -8.28 6.40 8.66
N ASP A 19 -8.37 7.05 7.50
CA ASP A 19 -8.36 6.39 6.21
C ASP A 19 -7.04 5.67 5.93
N ALA A 20 -5.92 6.28 6.30
CA ALA A 20 -4.59 5.68 6.15
C ALA A 20 -4.45 4.45 7.04
N GLN A 21 -4.94 4.48 8.28
CA GLN A 21 -4.94 3.31 9.15
C GLN A 21 -5.80 2.17 8.58
N GLU A 22 -6.99 2.49 8.08
CA GLU A 22 -7.84 1.48 7.46
C GLU A 22 -7.22 0.92 6.19
N LEU A 23 -6.63 1.76 5.34
CA LEU A 23 -5.94 1.34 4.12
C LEU A 23 -4.74 0.44 4.44
N ASN A 24 -3.92 0.79 5.43
CA ASN A 24 -2.82 -0.05 5.91
C ASN A 24 -3.31 -1.42 6.39
N ARG A 25 -4.44 -1.49 7.10
CA ARG A 25 -5.03 -2.77 7.51
C ARG A 25 -5.47 -3.60 6.31
N ASN A 26 -6.19 -2.99 5.37
CA ASN A 26 -6.63 -3.66 4.13
C ASN A 26 -5.42 -4.19 3.35
N LEU A 27 -4.38 -3.37 3.14
CA LEU A 27 -3.16 -3.76 2.45
C LEU A 27 -2.42 -4.89 3.18
N SER A 28 -2.43 -4.90 4.51
CA SER A 28 -1.75 -5.95 5.28
C SER A 28 -2.34 -7.35 5.13
N ASP A 29 -3.57 -7.44 4.61
CA ASP A 29 -4.28 -8.70 4.34
C ASP A 29 -4.18 -9.12 2.86
N LEU A 30 -3.66 -8.25 1.98
CA LEU A 30 -3.51 -8.51 0.55
C LEU A 30 -2.14 -9.11 0.22
N SER A 31 -2.11 -9.88 -0.86
CA SER A 31 -0.90 -10.33 -1.52
C SER A 31 -0.57 -9.42 -2.71
N ALA A 32 0.68 -9.43 -3.16
CA ALA A 32 1.09 -8.66 -4.33
C ALA A 32 0.33 -9.05 -5.62
N SER A 33 -0.17 -10.29 -5.70
CA SER A 33 -1.00 -10.77 -6.81
C SER A 33 -2.41 -10.19 -6.83
N ASP A 34 -2.89 -9.64 -5.70
CA ASP A 34 -4.21 -8.98 -5.62
C ASP A 34 -4.17 -7.54 -6.15
N ILE A 35 -2.97 -6.99 -6.38
CA ILE A 35 -2.77 -5.63 -6.85
C ILE A 35 -2.60 -5.64 -8.38
N PRO A 36 -3.41 -4.89 -9.13
CA PRO A 36 -3.23 -4.75 -10.56
C PRO A 36 -1.85 -4.17 -10.91
N LEU A 37 -1.18 -4.73 -11.93
CA LEU A 37 0.17 -4.30 -12.33
C LEU A 37 0.27 -2.79 -12.60
N GLU A 38 -0.75 -2.21 -13.24
CA GLU A 38 -0.84 -0.77 -13.52
C GLU A 38 -0.93 0.11 -12.26
N LYS A 39 -1.23 -0.47 -11.11
CA LYS A 39 -1.35 0.20 -9.81
C LYS A 39 -0.22 -0.12 -8.84
N VAL A 40 0.75 -0.96 -9.25
CA VAL A 40 1.87 -1.36 -8.38
C VAL A 40 2.66 -0.14 -7.90
N ASP A 41 2.97 0.81 -8.79
CA ASP A 41 3.69 2.03 -8.41
C ASP A 41 2.90 2.87 -7.42
N GLN A 42 1.60 3.06 -7.66
CA GLN A 42 0.73 3.81 -6.75
C GLN A 42 0.69 3.20 -5.34
N VAL A 43 0.60 1.87 -5.23
CA VAL A 43 0.60 1.20 -3.93
C VAL A 43 2.00 1.28 -3.29
N LEU A 44 3.07 1.07 -4.05
CA LEU A 44 4.44 1.17 -3.55
C LEU A 44 4.76 2.55 -2.98
N ASP A 45 4.40 3.62 -3.69
CA ASP A 45 4.64 4.99 -3.24
C ASP A 45 3.94 5.25 -1.91
N TYR A 46 2.69 4.79 -1.77
CA TYR A 46 1.95 4.88 -0.52
C TYR A 46 2.58 4.07 0.61
N LEU A 47 2.99 2.82 0.36
CA LEU A 47 3.56 1.94 1.38
C LEU A 47 4.91 2.46 1.87
N ILE A 48 5.77 2.90 0.96
CA ILE A 48 7.07 3.51 1.28
C ILE A 48 6.86 4.76 2.14
N LEU A 49 5.94 5.64 1.75
CA LEU A 49 5.63 6.84 2.53
C LEU A 49 5.09 6.48 3.92
N SER A 50 4.17 5.52 3.99
CA SER A 50 3.54 5.09 5.25
C SER A 50 4.55 4.49 6.23
N LEU A 51 5.50 3.70 5.72
CA LEU A 51 6.60 3.14 6.51
C LEU A 51 7.58 4.21 6.98
N ASN A 52 7.92 5.16 6.12
CA ASN A 52 8.82 6.28 6.46
C ASN A 52 8.22 7.23 7.50
N MET A 53 6.90 7.35 7.55
CA MET A 53 6.19 8.16 8.53
C MET A 53 5.89 7.42 9.85
N ASP A 54 6.30 6.15 9.98
CA ASP A 54 5.90 5.24 11.09
C ASP A 54 4.37 5.23 11.32
N SER A 55 3.59 5.42 10.26
CA SER A 55 2.11 5.45 10.27
C SER A 55 1.49 4.04 10.26
N VAL A 56 2.32 3.00 10.22
CA VAL A 56 1.92 1.60 10.16
C VAL A 56 1.97 0.98 11.54
N ASP A 57 0.88 0.35 11.96
CA ASP A 57 0.81 -0.37 13.24
C ASP A 57 1.86 -1.49 13.31
N THR A 58 2.57 -1.59 14.44
CA THR A 58 3.60 -2.62 14.68
C THR A 58 3.11 -4.05 14.45
N THR A 59 1.82 -4.32 14.67
CA THR A 59 1.20 -5.64 14.50
C THR A 59 1.04 -6.06 13.04
N ILE A 60 1.03 -5.09 12.12
CA ILE A 60 0.86 -5.31 10.68
C ILE A 60 2.10 -4.92 9.87
N ARG A 61 3.06 -4.21 10.48
CA ARG A 61 4.31 -3.73 9.85
C ARG A 61 5.04 -4.83 9.07
N ALA A 62 5.25 -6.00 9.66
CA ALA A 62 5.93 -7.11 8.99
C ALA A 62 5.20 -7.59 7.72
N ARG A 63 3.86 -7.54 7.68
CA ARG A 63 3.08 -7.89 6.48
C ARG A 63 3.16 -6.82 5.42
N ILE A 64 3.16 -5.55 5.84
CA ILE A 64 3.35 -4.40 4.95
C ILE A 64 4.77 -4.38 4.35
N ASP A 65 5.81 -4.63 5.15
CA ASP A 65 7.19 -4.75 4.66
C ASP A 65 7.31 -5.87 3.62
N LYS A 66 6.68 -7.03 3.89
CA LYS A 66 6.63 -8.14 2.94
C LYS A 66 5.93 -7.73 1.64
N LEU A 67 4.73 -7.17 1.72
CA LEU A 67 3.98 -6.73 0.54
C LEU A 67 4.77 -5.71 -0.28
N THR A 68 5.44 -4.76 0.40
CA THR A 68 6.29 -3.76 -0.25
C THR A 68 7.44 -4.41 -1.02
N THR A 69 8.08 -5.43 -0.42
CA THR A 69 9.17 -6.18 -1.07
C THR A 69 8.65 -6.94 -2.29
N ASP A 70 7.55 -7.69 -2.13
CA ASP A 70 6.95 -8.48 -3.21
C ASP A 70 6.56 -7.57 -4.41
N LEU A 71 5.99 -6.40 -4.14
CA LEU A 71 5.63 -5.41 -5.17
C LEU A 71 6.86 -4.78 -5.85
N GLN A 72 7.95 -4.54 -5.12
CA GLN A 72 9.21 -4.05 -5.69
C GLN A 72 9.85 -5.08 -6.63
N GLU A 73 9.75 -6.36 -6.30
CA GLU A 73 10.21 -7.44 -7.18
C GLU A 73 9.38 -7.50 -8.47
N ILE A 74 8.05 -7.41 -8.37
CA ILE A 74 7.15 -7.36 -9.55
C ILE A 74 7.50 -6.18 -10.45
N ARG A 75 7.65 -4.98 -9.88
CA ARG A 75 8.02 -3.78 -10.63
C ARG A 75 9.36 -3.92 -11.35
N SER A 76 10.33 -4.58 -10.71
CA SER A 76 11.66 -4.77 -11.29
C SER A 76 11.71 -5.80 -12.43
N GLN A 77 10.61 -6.55 -12.63
CA GLN A 77 10.47 -7.57 -13.67
C GLN A 77 9.59 -7.10 -14.85
N CYS A 78 8.95 -5.93 -14.75
CA CYS A 78 8.12 -5.32 -15.80
C CYS A 78 8.88 -4.22 -16.53
#